data_AF-A0A7C5CW13-F1
#
_entry.id   AF-A0A7C5CW13-F1
#
_cell.length_a   1.000
_cell.length_b   1.000
_cell.length_c   1.000
_cell.angle_alpha   90.00
_cell.angle_beta   90.00
_cell.angle_gamma   90.00
#
_symmetry.space_group_name_H-M   'P 1'
#
loop_
_entity.id
_entity.type
_entity.pdbx_description
1 polymer ?
#
loop_
_entity_poly.entity_id
_entity_poly.type
_entity_poly.pdbx_seq_one_letter_code
_entity_poly.pdbx_strand_id
1 'polypeptide(L)'
;MWKVLGEKINLIQAGEIWKNRILELSRRKKGRPKFVKMLEEADVKYWFNTVDEVHVFFIKLPASYGSEEVKFMKDFIMKVIRSSADPVIEFAGEPLRYTVVITSEEEEDVYRGFSPPARNG
;
A
#
# COMPACT_ATOMS: atom_id res chain seq x y z
N MET A 1 -9.43 -17.85 13.91
CA MET A 1 -8.70 -16.71 14.51
C MET A 1 -7.56 -16.37 13.56
N TRP A 2 -7.38 -15.11 13.13
CA TRP A 2 -6.21 -14.76 12.31
C TRP A 2 -4.99 -15.19 13.10
N LYS A 3 -4.33 -16.21 12.58
CA LYS A 3 -3.10 -16.70 13.14
C LYS A 3 -2.04 -16.40 12.12
N VAL A 4 -1.12 -15.52 12.47
CA VAL A 4 0.17 -15.54 11.81
C VAL A 4 0.94 -16.62 12.54
N LEU A 5 1.08 -17.75 11.86
CA LEU A 5 1.92 -18.88 12.27
C LEU A 5 1.62 -19.42 13.69
N GLY A 6 0.38 -19.82 13.94
CA GLY A 6 0.00 -20.52 15.18
C GLY A 6 -0.32 -19.61 16.37
N GLU A 7 0.19 -18.37 16.39
CA GLU A 7 -0.11 -17.29 17.33
C GLU A 7 -1.26 -16.39 16.87
N LYS A 8 -2.05 -15.88 17.83
CA LYS A 8 -3.28 -15.12 17.58
C LYS A 8 -2.94 -13.63 17.32
N ILE A 9 -3.29 -13.07 16.15
CA ILE A 9 -2.94 -11.67 15.79
C ILE A 9 -4.14 -10.72 15.60
N ASN A 10 -3.83 -9.41 15.68
CA ASN A 10 -4.63 -8.26 15.22
C ASN A 10 -4.12 -7.77 13.85
N LEU A 11 -5.00 -7.49 12.87
CA LEU A 11 -4.75 -7.13 11.46
C LEU A 11 -3.81 -5.93 11.17
N ILE A 12 -3.23 -5.31 12.18
CA ILE A 12 -2.66 -3.94 12.17
C ILE A 12 -1.31 -3.86 11.42
N GLN A 13 -0.58 -4.96 11.22
CA GLN A 13 0.81 -4.95 10.70
C GLN A 13 0.99 -5.37 9.23
N ALA A 14 -0.07 -5.78 8.51
CA ALA A 14 0.12 -6.36 7.18
C ALA A 14 0.74 -5.39 6.16
N GLY A 15 0.47 -4.09 6.26
CA GLY A 15 1.10 -3.08 5.40
C GLY A 15 2.61 -2.96 5.59
N GLU A 16 3.07 -3.02 6.85
CA GLU A 16 4.51 -2.97 7.17
C GLU A 16 5.23 -4.23 6.70
N ILE A 17 4.64 -5.41 6.93
CA ILE A 17 5.18 -6.70 6.46
C ILE A 17 5.30 -6.69 4.94
N TRP A 18 4.26 -6.25 4.24
CA TRP A 18 4.25 -6.14 2.78
C TRP A 18 5.36 -5.22 2.26
N LYS A 19 5.52 -4.04 2.87
CA LYS A 19 6.58 -3.07 2.55
C LYS A 19 7.97 -3.71 2.67
N ASN A 20 8.22 -4.36 3.81
CA ASN A 20 9.50 -5.02 4.09
C ASN A 20 9.79 -6.17 3.13
N ARG A 21 8.79 -6.99 2.81
CA ARG A 21 8.95 -8.13 1.90
C ARG A 21 9.22 -7.68 0.46
N ILE A 22 8.54 -6.65 -0.03
CA ILE A 22 8.84 -6.10 -1.36
C ILE A 22 10.25 -5.52 -1.42
N LEU A 23 10.70 -4.82 -0.39
CA LEU A 23 12.08 -4.32 -0.31
C LEU A 23 13.10 -5.45 -0.40
N GLU A 24 12.87 -6.55 0.31
CA GLU A 24 13.73 -7.72 0.27
C GLU A 24 13.78 -8.36 -1.13
N LEU A 25 12.62 -8.61 -1.73
CA LEU A 25 12.51 -9.24 -3.05
C LEU A 25 13.06 -8.34 -4.17
N SER A 26 13.09 -7.01 -3.96
CA SER A 26 13.66 -6.06 -4.92
C SER A 26 15.19 -6.09 -5.04
N ARG A 27 15.90 -6.78 -4.12
CA ARG A 27 17.36 -6.65 -3.90
C ARG A 27 18.22 -6.70 -5.17
N ARG A 28 17.84 -7.55 -6.14
CA ARG A 28 18.58 -7.80 -7.39
C ARG A 28 17.94 -7.16 -8.64
N LYS A 29 16.94 -6.28 -8.49
CA LYS A 29 16.22 -5.68 -9.62
C LYS A 29 16.85 -4.35 -10.06
N LYS A 30 17.04 -4.17 -11.38
CA LYS A 30 17.41 -2.88 -11.98
C LYS A 30 16.37 -1.82 -11.62
N GLY A 31 16.82 -0.66 -11.12
CA GLY A 31 15.95 0.43 -10.65
C GLY A 31 15.74 0.46 -9.13
N ARG A 32 16.29 -0.51 -8.38
CA ARG A 32 16.14 -0.61 -6.93
C ARG A 32 16.46 0.70 -6.17
N PRO A 33 17.56 1.43 -6.44
CA PRO A 33 17.85 2.66 -5.69
C PRO A 33 16.73 3.71 -5.79
N LYS A 34 16.16 3.92 -6.98
CA LYS A 34 15.02 4.84 -7.17
C LYS A 34 13.79 4.32 -6.42
N PHE A 35 13.50 3.02 -6.54
CA PHE A 35 12.36 2.39 -5.86
C PHE A 35 12.44 2.51 -4.34
N VAL A 36 13.59 2.19 -3.73
CA VAL A 36 13.79 2.26 -2.28
C VAL A 36 13.56 3.67 -1.77
N LYS A 37 14.17 4.67 -2.42
CA LYS A 37 13.98 6.08 -2.05
C LYS A 37 12.51 6.49 -2.08
N MET A 38 11.81 6.15 -3.16
CA MET A 38 10.38 6.46 -3.28
C MET A 38 9.53 5.78 -2.21
N LEU A 39 9.83 4.52 -1.87
CA LEU A 39 9.09 3.77 -0.86
C LEU A 39 9.38 4.23 0.58
N GLU A 40 10.57 4.77 0.84
CA GLU A 40 10.93 5.40 2.11
C GLU A 40 10.13 6.69 2.34
N GLU A 41 9.95 7.49 1.28
CA GLU A 41 9.18 8.74 1.31
C GLU A 41 7.65 8.52 1.25
N ALA A 42 7.20 7.30 0.92
CA ALA A 42 5.78 6.97 0.79
C ALA A 42 5.10 6.67 2.14
N ASP A 43 3.89 7.18 2.30
CA ASP A 43 2.93 6.74 3.32
C ASP A 43 2.25 5.45 2.83
N VAL A 44 2.51 4.34 3.53
CA VAL A 44 1.99 3.00 3.17
C VAL A 44 0.95 2.58 4.19
N LYS A 45 -0.28 2.38 3.72
CA LYS A 45 -1.41 1.95 4.53
C LYS A 45 -1.94 0.61 4.04
N TYR A 46 -2.58 -0.10 4.96
CA TYR A 46 -3.24 -1.36 4.66
C TYR A 46 -4.62 -1.39 5.32
N TRP A 47 -5.57 -1.96 4.60
CA TRP A 47 -6.85 -2.38 5.15
C TRP A 47 -7.39 -3.58 4.38
N PHE A 48 -8.32 -4.30 5.00
CA PHE A 48 -9.09 -5.35 4.35
C PHE A 48 -10.47 -4.80 4.02
N ASN A 49 -10.80 -4.73 2.73
CA ASN A 49 -12.16 -4.44 2.29
C ASN A 49 -12.99 -5.72 2.46
N THR A 50 -13.83 -5.73 3.50
CA THR A 50 -14.65 -6.89 3.86
C THR A 50 -15.82 -7.13 2.92
N VAL A 51 -16.26 -6.11 2.16
CA VAL A 51 -17.39 -6.25 1.23
C VAL A 51 -16.96 -7.04 0.00
N ASP A 52 -15.80 -6.71 -0.55
CA ASP A 52 -15.26 -7.36 -1.76
C ASP A 52 -14.27 -8.48 -1.45
N GLU A 53 -13.95 -8.67 -0.16
CA GLU A 53 -12.93 -9.59 0.35
C GLU A 53 -11.56 -9.36 -0.30
N VAL A 54 -11.13 -8.09 -0.37
CA VAL A 54 -9.86 -7.68 -1.01
C VAL A 54 -8.92 -7.02 0.01
N HIS A 55 -7.69 -7.49 0.05
CA HIS A 55 -6.60 -6.84 0.78
C HIS A 55 -6.07 -5.64 -0.01
N VAL A 56 -6.14 -4.44 0.57
CA VAL A 56 -5.73 -3.20 -0.09
C VAL A 56 -4.43 -2.70 0.51
N PHE A 57 -3.40 -2.60 -0.33
CA PHE A 57 -2.14 -1.92 -0.01
C PHE A 57 -2.14 -0.56 -0.71
N PHE A 58 -2.20 0.51 0.08
CA PHE A 58 -2.28 1.87 -0.44
C PHE A 58 -0.95 2.58 -0.22
N ILE A 59 -0.42 3.17 -1.29
CA ILE A 59 0.86 3.87 -1.30
C ILE A 59 0.59 5.30 -1.73
N LYS A 60 0.76 6.24 -0.80
CA LYS A 60 0.74 7.66 -1.11
C LYS A 60 2.17 8.18 -1.20
N LEU A 61 2.57 8.56 -2.40
CA LEU A 61 3.81 9.26 -2.67
C LEU A 61 3.64 10.76 -2.37
N PRO A 62 4.73 11.48 -2.03
CA PRO A 62 4.72 12.93 -2.00
C PRO A 62 4.21 13.55 -3.31
N ALA A 63 3.50 14.67 -3.22
CA ALA A 63 2.94 15.39 -4.39
C ALA A 63 4.00 15.91 -5.37
N SER A 64 5.27 15.97 -4.96
CA SER A 64 6.40 16.24 -5.86
C SER A 64 6.64 15.16 -6.91
N TYR A 65 6.07 13.96 -6.73
CA TYR A 65 6.19 12.87 -7.68
C TYR A 65 5.12 12.98 -8.78
N GLY A 66 5.58 12.97 -10.03
CA GLY A 66 4.71 13.00 -11.20
C GLY A 66 4.17 11.62 -11.58
N SER A 67 3.35 11.60 -12.63
CA SER A 67 2.74 10.38 -13.18
C SER A 67 3.77 9.33 -13.63
N GLU A 68 4.92 9.75 -14.15
CA GLU A 68 6.00 8.83 -14.56
C GLU A 68 6.64 8.13 -13.36
N GLU A 69 6.76 8.79 -12.20
CA GLU A 69 7.20 8.14 -10.96
C GLU A 69 6.16 7.18 -10.42
N VAL A 70 4.89 7.57 -10.39
CA VAL A 70 3.79 6.67 -10.00
C VAL A 70 3.79 5.41 -10.88
N LYS A 71 3.93 5.59 -12.20
CA LYS A 71 4.04 4.48 -13.17
C LYS A 71 5.27 3.63 -12.93
N PHE A 72 6.44 4.23 -12.70
CA PHE A 72 7.65 3.51 -12.35
C PHE A 72 7.45 2.64 -11.09
N MET A 73 6.84 3.21 -10.04
CA MET A 73 6.56 2.52 -8.78
C MET A 73 5.66 1.29 -9.02
N LYS A 74 4.56 1.48 -9.76
CA LYS A 74 3.65 0.41 -10.17
C LYS A 74 4.38 -0.70 -10.92
N ASP A 75 5.09 -0.36 -11.99
CA ASP A 75 5.74 -1.33 -12.87
C ASP A 75 6.85 -2.09 -12.13
N PHE A 76 7.57 -1.40 -11.24
CA PHE A 76 8.59 -2.01 -10.40
C PHE A 76 7.99 -3.00 -9.39
N ILE A 77 6.93 -2.62 -8.68
CA ILE A 77 6.21 -3.52 -7.74
C ILE A 77 5.69 -4.75 -8.47
N MET A 78 5.04 -4.57 -9.62
CA MET A 78 4.52 -5.68 -10.42
C MET A 78 5.65 -6.61 -10.90
N LYS A 79 6.80 -6.06 -11.27
CA LYS A 79 7.98 -6.85 -11.64
C LYS A 79 8.54 -7.65 -10.46
N VAL A 80 8.53 -7.09 -9.25
CA VAL A 80 8.95 -7.80 -8.03
C VAL A 80 7.99 -8.95 -7.74
N ILE A 81 6.68 -8.67 -7.69
CA ILE A 81 5.64 -9.66 -7.41
C ILE A 81 5.66 -10.81 -8.42
N ARG A 82 5.70 -10.52 -9.72
CA ARG A 82 5.74 -11.55 -10.78
C ARG A 82 6.98 -12.44 -10.74
N SER A 83 8.01 -12.05 -10.00
CA SER A 83 9.22 -12.86 -9.81
C SER A 83 9.26 -13.62 -8.48
N SER A 84 8.24 -13.43 -7.63
CA SER A 84 8.04 -14.21 -6.41
C SER A 84 7.37 -15.52 -6.77
N ALA A 85 7.79 -16.61 -6.12
CA ALA A 85 7.06 -17.88 -6.15
C ALA A 85 5.87 -17.86 -5.16
N ASP A 86 5.95 -17.02 -4.14
CA ASP A 86 4.95 -16.92 -3.08
C ASP A 86 3.83 -15.94 -3.48
N PRO A 87 2.56 -16.23 -3.13
CA PRO A 87 1.46 -15.28 -3.28
C PRO A 87 1.69 -14.04 -2.40
N VAL A 88 1.13 -12.89 -2.81
CA VAL A 88 1.27 -11.64 -2.04
C VAL A 88 0.60 -11.71 -0.68
N ILE A 89 -0.51 -12.46 -0.60
CA ILE A 89 -1.20 -12.76 0.64
C ILE A 89 -1.87 -14.12 0.51
N GLU A 90 -1.82 -14.90 1.58
CA GLU A 90 -2.40 -16.23 1.68
C GLU A 90 -3.03 -16.44 3.06
N PHE A 91 -4.04 -17.30 3.12
CA PHE A 91 -4.60 -17.79 4.37
C PHE A 91 -4.91 -19.27 4.24
N ALA A 92 -4.42 -20.07 5.19
CA ALA A 92 -4.58 -21.53 5.18
C ALA A 92 -4.09 -22.21 3.88
N GLY A 93 -3.05 -21.67 3.25
CA GLY A 93 -2.46 -22.20 2.01
C GLY A 93 -3.18 -21.73 0.74
N GLU A 94 -4.25 -20.96 0.86
CA GLU A 94 -5.01 -20.42 -0.28
C GLU A 94 -4.62 -18.96 -0.53
N PRO A 95 -4.23 -18.59 -1.77
CA PRO A 95 -3.98 -17.20 -2.15
C PRO A 95 -5.24 -16.35 -1.97
N LEU A 96 -5.10 -15.19 -1.33
CA LEU A 96 -6.20 -14.24 -1.16
C LEU A 96 -6.14 -13.11 -2.21
N ARG A 97 -7.29 -12.49 -2.46
CA ARG A 97 -7.39 -11.35 -3.39
C ARG A 97 -6.74 -10.12 -2.77
N TYR A 98 -5.97 -9.41 -3.57
CA TYR A 98 -5.37 -8.14 -3.16
C TYR A 98 -5.34 -7.13 -4.30
N THR A 99 -5.16 -5.87 -3.93
CA THR A 99 -4.87 -4.78 -4.86
C THR A 99 -3.81 -3.85 -4.27
N VAL A 100 -3.06 -3.20 -5.14
CA VAL A 100 -2.09 -2.16 -4.77
C VAL A 100 -2.55 -0.86 -5.43
N VAL A 101 -2.87 0.12 -4.60
CA VAL A 101 -3.26 1.47 -5.04
C VAL A 101 -2.07 2.39 -4.83
N ILE A 102 -1.72 3.17 -5.85
CA ILE A 102 -0.58 4.08 -5.82
C ILE A 102 -1.06 5.43 -6.32
N THR A 103 -0.80 6.47 -5.54
CA THR A 103 -1.13 7.85 -5.92
C THR A 103 -0.06 8.81 -5.40
N SER A 104 0.13 9.94 -6.08
CA SER A 104 0.82 11.12 -5.55
C SER A 104 -0.12 12.31 -5.41
N GLU A 105 -1.40 12.14 -5.74
CA GLU A 105 -2.40 13.20 -5.66
C GLU A 105 -2.72 13.52 -4.19
N GLU A 106 -2.88 14.80 -3.91
CA GLU A 106 -3.46 15.26 -2.66
C GLU A 106 -4.98 15.21 -2.80
N GLU A 107 -5.67 14.78 -1.74
CA GLU A 107 -7.12 14.94 -1.69
C GLU A 107 -7.39 16.45 -1.59
N GLU A 108 -8.06 17.02 -2.58
CA GLU A 108 -8.60 18.37 -2.45
C GLU A 108 -9.70 18.35 -1.38
N ASP A 109 -9.48 19.06 -0.28
CA ASP A 109 -10.52 19.28 0.73
C ASP A 109 -11.57 20.26 0.18
N VAL A 110 -12.55 19.72 -0.54
CA VAL A 110 -13.65 20.46 -1.15
C VAL A 110 -14.58 21.11 -0.11
N TYR A 111 -14.38 20.85 1.19
CA TYR A 111 -15.20 21.36 2.30
C TYR A 111 -14.52 22.43 3.16
N ARG A 112 -13.35 22.95 2.77
CA ARG A 112 -12.77 24.19 3.35
C ARG A 112 -13.67 25.39 3.08
N GLY A 113 -14.68 25.58 3.92
CA GLY A 113 -15.61 26.71 3.82
C GLY A 113 -16.89 26.59 4.65
N PHE A 114 -17.19 25.41 5.22
CA PHE A 114 -18.38 25.26 6.06
C PHE A 114 -18.13 25.80 7.48
N SER A 115 -18.12 27.13 7.62
CA SER A 115 -18.36 27.76 8.93
C SER A 115 -19.85 27.63 9.25
N PRO A 116 -20.24 26.93 10.33
CA PRO A 116 -21.64 26.94 10.76
C PRO A 116 -22.06 28.40 11.01
N PRO A 117 -23.26 28.83 10.61
CA PRO A 117 -23.74 30.17 10.95
C PRO A 117 -23.71 30.31 12.47
N ALA A 118 -23.11 31.40 12.96
CA ALA A 118 -23.10 31.73 14.37
C ALA A 118 -24.55 31.73 14.87
N ARG A 119 -24.83 30.89 15.88
CA ARG A 119 -26.10 30.96 16.60
C ARG A 119 -26.09 32.27 17.35
N ASN A 120 -26.80 33.27 16.83
CA ASN A 120 -27.14 34.46 17.59
C ASN A 120 -27.99 33.99 18.78
N GLY A 121 -27.42 34.11 19.97
CA GLY A 121 -28.13 33.98 21.24
C GLY A 121 -28.98 35.19 21.54
#